data_AF-A0A9P4NCZ9-F1
#
_entry.id   AF-A0A9P4NCZ9-F1
#
_cell.length_a   1.000
_cell.length_b   1.000
_cell.length_c   1.000
_cell.angle_alpha   90.00
_cell.angle_beta   90.00
_cell.angle_gamma   90.00
#
_symmetry.space_group_name_H-M   'P 1'
#
loop_
_entity.id
_entity.type
_entity.pdbx_description
1 polymer ?
#
loop_
_entity_poly.entity_id
_entity_poly.type
_entity_poly.pdbx_seq_one_letter_code
_entity_poly.pdbx_strand_id
1 'polypeptide(L)'
;MAKFLELIPAASTTGLDLNHYRLVAGFLDLPGDKSEAGIMQDVRITCTSPSARDTLLASLQSLVDNVEKQETAGKGAGGVLTYMAFASLDDEVGARIYGRWRTKEDMEMFIRRSEVIGWWMGNKEHIRAMEQRGYLPNGKGWLHRGKGYAGESRASKI
;
A
#
# COMPACT_ATOMS: atom_id res chain seq x y z
N MET A 1 6.19 -21.51 0.73
CA MET A 1 7.26 -20.48 0.67
C MET A 1 8.57 -21.02 0.09
N ALA A 2 9.09 -22.17 0.51
CA ALA A 2 10.36 -22.74 -0.01
C ALA A 2 10.44 -22.76 -1.56
N LYS A 3 9.46 -23.38 -2.22
CA LYS A 3 9.40 -23.42 -3.70
C LYS A 3 9.32 -22.04 -4.38
N PHE A 4 8.74 -21.03 -3.73
CA PHE A 4 8.68 -19.68 -4.31
C PHE A 4 10.06 -19.02 -4.27
N LEU A 5 10.73 -19.10 -3.11
CA LEU A 5 12.07 -18.54 -2.93
C LEU A 5 13.12 -19.23 -3.82
N GLU A 6 13.01 -20.55 -4.03
CA GLU A 6 13.89 -21.32 -4.92
C GLU A 6 13.81 -20.88 -6.39
N LEU A 7 12.64 -20.40 -6.85
CA LEU A 7 12.41 -20.02 -8.25
C LEU A 7 12.80 -18.56 -8.57
N ILE A 8 12.98 -17.73 -7.55
CA ILE A 8 13.26 -16.30 -7.72
C ILE A 8 14.61 -16.00 -8.37
N PRO A 9 15.73 -16.68 -8.04
CA PRO A 9 17.02 -16.37 -8.66
C PRO A 9 17.02 -16.52 -10.18
N ALA A 10 16.22 -17.44 -10.73
CA ALA A 10 16.07 -17.62 -12.18
C ALA A 10 15.17 -16.56 -12.84
N ALA A 11 14.36 -15.85 -12.05
CA ALA A 11 13.35 -14.89 -12.52
C ALA A 11 13.69 -13.42 -12.18
N SER A 12 14.70 -13.17 -11.35
CA SER A 12 15.14 -11.83 -10.96
C SER A 12 16.58 -11.56 -11.43
N THR A 13 16.80 -10.41 -12.05
CA THR A 13 18.13 -9.98 -12.52
C THR A 13 18.98 -9.36 -11.43
N THR A 14 18.38 -8.92 -10.31
CA THR A 14 19.07 -8.18 -9.24
C THR A 14 18.80 -8.76 -7.84
N GLY A 15 18.27 -9.97 -7.75
CA GLY A 15 17.88 -10.58 -6.48
C GLY A 15 16.57 -10.01 -5.90
N LEU A 16 16.38 -10.18 -4.58
CA LEU A 16 15.21 -9.65 -3.86
C LEU A 16 15.60 -8.40 -3.09
N ASP A 17 14.94 -7.29 -3.40
CA ASP A 17 14.94 -6.09 -2.57
C ASP A 17 13.79 -6.20 -1.55
N LEU A 18 14.10 -6.77 -0.38
CA LEU A 18 13.14 -6.94 0.71
C LEU A 18 13.25 -5.78 1.68
N ASN A 19 12.10 -5.23 2.05
CA ASN A 19 11.99 -4.20 3.08
C ASN A 19 10.92 -4.64 4.09
N HIS A 20 11.20 -4.47 5.37
CA HIS A 20 10.36 -4.91 6.49
C HIS A 20 9.58 -3.75 7.07
N TYR A 21 8.29 -3.99 7.30
CA TYR A 21 7.35 -2.95 7.72
C TYR A 21 6.45 -3.44 8.84
N ARG A 22 6.20 -2.58 9.82
CA ARG A 22 5.17 -2.77 10.84
C ARG A 22 3.95 -1.94 10.49
N LEU A 23 2.77 -2.56 10.52
CA LEU A 23 1.51 -1.86 10.34
C LEU A 23 1.32 -0.84 11.47
N VAL A 24 0.95 0.38 11.08
CA VAL A 24 0.55 1.46 11.99
C VAL A 24 -0.97 1.56 11.96
N ALA A 25 -1.53 1.82 10.77
CA ALA A 25 -2.95 1.99 10.54
C ALA A 25 -3.39 1.35 9.23
N GLY A 26 -4.66 1.00 9.10
CA GLY A 26 -5.26 0.75 7.81
C GLY A 26 -6.23 -0.40 7.73
N PHE A 27 -6.87 -0.47 6.58
CA PHE A 27 -7.89 -1.44 6.24
C PHE A 27 -7.56 -2.14 4.93
N LEU A 28 -8.12 -3.34 4.77
CA LEU A 28 -7.92 -4.22 3.62
C LEU A 28 -9.28 -4.65 3.06
N ASP A 29 -9.40 -4.65 1.73
CA ASP A 29 -10.53 -5.21 0.98
C ASP A 29 -11.90 -4.74 1.52
N LEU A 30 -12.09 -3.43 1.70
CA LEU A 30 -13.29 -2.84 2.29
C LEU A 30 -14.63 -3.24 1.61
N PRO A 31 -14.72 -3.52 0.30
CA PRO A 31 -15.95 -4.06 -0.29
C PRO A 31 -16.28 -5.49 0.17
N GLY A 32 -15.33 -6.19 0.79
CA GLY A 32 -15.38 -7.62 1.07
C GLY A 32 -15.35 -8.50 -0.18
N ASP A 33 -15.60 -7.90 -1.36
CA ASP A 33 -15.32 -8.51 -2.64
C ASP A 33 -13.81 -8.48 -2.90
N LYS A 34 -13.30 -9.66 -3.22
CA LYS A 34 -11.89 -9.93 -3.48
C LYS A 34 -11.50 -9.46 -4.89
N SER A 35 -12.02 -8.31 -5.30
CA SER A 35 -11.84 -7.79 -6.65
C SER A 35 -10.39 -7.35 -6.88
N GLU A 36 -9.93 -7.53 -8.12
CA GLU A 36 -8.63 -7.02 -8.54
C GLU A 36 -8.67 -5.48 -8.55
N ALA A 37 -7.64 -4.86 -7.97
CA ALA A 37 -7.51 -3.41 -7.98
C ALA A 37 -7.10 -2.91 -9.38
N GLY A 38 -7.68 -1.81 -9.85
CA GLY A 38 -7.28 -1.19 -11.11
C GLY A 38 -5.91 -0.50 -11.04
N ILE A 39 -5.53 -0.02 -9.85
CA ILE A 39 -4.20 0.53 -9.59
C ILE A 39 -3.80 0.31 -8.12
N MET A 40 -2.51 0.12 -7.88
CA MET A 40 -1.91 0.27 -6.56
C MET A 40 -0.89 1.40 -6.57
N GLN A 41 -0.73 2.03 -5.43
CA GLN A 41 0.16 3.15 -5.20
C GLN A 41 0.98 2.77 -3.98
N ASP A 42 2.29 2.85 -4.15
CA ASP A 42 3.25 2.66 -3.09
C ASP A 42 3.99 3.98 -2.92
N VAL A 43 3.89 4.57 -1.74
CA VAL A 43 4.57 5.80 -1.38
C VAL A 43 5.54 5.48 -0.25
N ARG A 44 6.84 5.62 -0.51
CA ARG A 44 7.89 5.49 0.50
C ARG A 44 8.35 6.88 0.90
N ILE A 45 8.38 7.12 2.20
CA ILE A 45 8.69 8.41 2.80
C ILE A 45 9.94 8.23 3.66
N THR A 46 10.92 9.10 3.45
CA THR A 46 12.07 9.24 4.34
C THR A 46 11.90 10.50 5.14
N CYS A 47 11.81 10.38 6.45
CA CYS A 47 11.67 11.52 7.35
C CYS A 47 13.02 12.19 7.63
N THR A 48 12.99 13.43 8.12
CA THR A 48 14.19 14.21 8.47
C THR A 48 14.88 13.71 9.74
N SER A 49 14.13 13.09 10.65
CA SER A 49 14.62 12.51 11.91
C SER A 49 13.68 11.41 12.42
N PRO A 50 14.10 10.60 13.41
CA PRO A 50 13.21 9.64 14.07
C PRO A 50 11.99 10.30 14.71
N SER A 51 12.15 11.47 15.36
CA SER A 51 11.03 12.21 15.96
C SER A 51 10.05 12.77 14.92
N ALA A 52 10.56 13.17 13.76
CA ALA A 52 9.73 13.59 12.63
C ALA A 52 8.92 12.40 12.09
N ARG A 53 9.51 11.20 12.03
CA ARG A 53 8.80 9.96 11.67
C ARG A 53 7.67 9.68 12.66
N ASP A 54 7.94 9.73 13.96
CA ASP A 54 6.91 9.42 14.97
C ASP A 54 5.72 10.40 14.89
N THR A 55 6.01 11.69 14.67
CA THR A 55 4.99 12.73 14.44
C THR A 55 4.19 12.45 13.18
N LEU A 56 4.86 12.16 12.07
CA LEU A 56 4.23 11.83 10.79
C LEU A 56 3.34 10.59 10.91
N LEU A 57 3.80 9.53 11.59
CA LEU A 57 3.05 8.29 11.77
C LEU A 57 1.78 8.50 12.62
N ALA A 58 1.85 9.30 13.68
CA ALA A 58 0.67 9.65 14.48
C ALA A 58 -0.36 10.45 13.67
N SER A 59 0.11 11.42 12.87
CA SER A 59 -0.74 12.17 11.95
C SER A 59 -1.36 11.28 10.87
N LEU A 60 -0.56 10.36 10.31
CA LEU A 60 -0.98 9.43 9.27
C LEU A 60 -2.00 8.41 9.78
N GLN A 61 -1.85 7.91 11.02
CA GLN A 61 -2.87 7.10 11.68
C GLN A 61 -4.23 7.79 11.65
N SER A 62 -4.27 9.06 12.06
CA SER A 62 -5.51 9.84 12.12
C SER A 62 -6.15 10.02 10.74
N LEU A 63 -5.34 10.25 9.70
CA LEU A 63 -5.82 10.32 8.32
C LEU A 63 -6.42 8.97 7.87
N VAL A 64 -5.70 7.88 8.10
CA VAL A 64 -6.12 6.54 7.67
C VAL A 64 -7.41 6.10 8.37
N ASP A 65 -7.52 6.33 9.68
CA ASP A 65 -8.73 6.01 10.45
C ASP A 65 -9.94 6.81 9.95
N ASN A 66 -9.73 8.06 9.53
CA ASN A 66 -10.79 8.89 8.96
C ASN A 66 -11.22 8.37 7.57
N VAL A 67 -10.26 8.00 6.73
CA VAL A 67 -10.54 7.40 5.42
C VAL A 67 -11.32 6.09 5.58
N GLU A 68 -10.91 5.22 6.50
CA GLU A 68 -11.62 3.97 6.78
C GLU A 68 -13.07 4.22 7.18
N LYS A 69 -13.31 5.17 8.09
CA LYS A 69 -14.67 5.55 8.53
C LYS A 69 -15.52 6.06 7.38
N GLN A 70 -14.96 6.93 6.53
CA GLN A 70 -15.66 7.48 5.37
C GLN A 70 -16.01 6.41 4.34
N GLU A 71 -15.06 5.56 3.98
CA GLU A 71 -15.28 4.50 3.01
C GLU A 71 -16.24 3.44 3.55
N THR A 72 -16.17 3.11 4.84
CA THR A 72 -17.13 2.20 5.48
C THR A 72 -18.54 2.78 5.46
N ALA A 73 -18.71 4.05 5.86
CA ALA A 73 -20.02 4.72 5.84
C ALA A 73 -20.58 4.85 4.41
N GLY A 74 -19.69 5.10 3.44
CA GLY A 74 -20.01 5.18 2.01
C GLY A 74 -20.11 3.82 1.30
N LYS A 75 -19.99 2.70 2.02
CA LYS A 75 -19.99 1.33 1.44
C LYS A 75 -18.97 1.16 0.29
N GLY A 76 -17.80 1.77 0.42
CA GLY A 76 -16.72 1.73 -0.58
C GLY A 76 -17.00 2.52 -1.86
N ALA A 77 -17.94 3.48 -1.82
CA ALA A 77 -18.27 4.33 -2.96
C ALA A 77 -17.12 5.25 -3.40
N GLY A 78 -16.15 5.54 -2.52
CA GLY A 78 -14.98 6.35 -2.86
C GLY A 78 -13.90 5.61 -3.62
N GLY A 79 -14.11 4.32 -3.93
CA GLY A 79 -13.22 3.52 -4.79
C GLY A 79 -11.91 3.09 -4.11
N VAL A 80 -11.74 3.39 -2.82
CA VAL A 80 -10.58 2.97 -2.02
C VAL A 80 -10.81 1.55 -1.51
N LEU A 81 -10.01 0.61 -1.99
CA LEU A 81 -10.10 -0.82 -1.60
C LEU A 81 -9.22 -1.12 -0.40
N THR A 82 -8.08 -0.44 -0.30
CA THR A 82 -7.07 -0.62 0.75
C THR A 82 -6.38 0.70 0.94
N TYR A 83 -6.14 1.11 2.18
CA TYR A 83 -5.28 2.23 2.50
C TYR A 83 -4.60 1.94 3.84
N MET A 84 -3.27 1.83 3.80
CA MET A 84 -2.47 1.37 4.92
C MET A 84 -1.24 2.25 5.11
N ALA A 85 -0.87 2.42 6.37
CA ALA A 85 0.31 3.13 6.82
C ALA A 85 1.24 2.19 7.58
N PHE A 86 2.53 2.31 7.31
CA PHE A 86 3.55 1.46 7.90
C PHE A 86 4.76 2.26 8.38
N ALA A 87 5.39 1.75 9.42
CA ALA A 87 6.74 2.15 9.84
C ALA A 87 7.76 1.18 9.27
N SER A 88 8.88 1.69 8.75
CA SER A 88 10.05 0.87 8.40
C SER A 88 10.60 0.19 9.66
N LEU A 89 10.98 -1.07 9.52
CA LEU A 89 11.73 -1.82 10.54
C LEU A 89 13.22 -1.91 10.21
N ASP A 90 13.61 -1.52 8.99
CA ASP A 90 15.00 -1.55 8.53
C ASP A 90 15.75 -0.26 8.90
N ASP A 91 15.03 0.80 9.26
CA ASP A 91 15.58 2.09 9.65
C ASP A 91 14.64 2.91 10.56
N GLU A 92 15.16 3.99 11.16
CA GLU A 92 14.43 4.82 12.12
C GLU A 92 13.66 6.01 11.51
N VAL A 93 13.73 6.23 10.19
CA VAL A 93 13.18 7.41 9.51
C VAL A 93 12.15 7.08 8.44
N GLY A 94 12.00 5.82 8.09
CA GLY A 94 11.20 5.31 6.99
C GLY A 94 9.74 5.13 7.40
N ALA A 95 8.86 5.62 6.55
CA ALA A 95 7.43 5.35 6.59
C ALA A 95 6.94 4.97 5.20
N ARG A 96 5.80 4.28 5.12
CA ARG A 96 5.22 3.85 3.86
C ARG A 96 3.70 3.99 3.88
N ILE A 97 3.14 4.50 2.79
CA ILE A 97 1.72 4.46 2.49
C ILE A 97 1.52 3.48 1.36
N TYR A 98 0.55 2.58 1.53
CA TYR A 98 0.17 1.63 0.51
C TYR A 98 -1.32 1.71 0.29
N GLY A 99 -1.73 1.90 -0.96
CA GLY A 99 -3.15 1.91 -1.31
C GLY A 99 -3.47 1.05 -2.52
N ARG A 100 -4.74 0.66 -2.59
CA ARG A 100 -5.36 -0.02 -3.74
C ARG A 100 -6.65 0.70 -4.07
N TRP A 101 -6.87 0.95 -5.36
CA TRP A 101 -8.05 1.61 -5.87
C TRP A 101 -8.74 0.78 -6.93
N ARG A 102 -10.04 0.93 -7.02
CA ARG A 102 -10.84 0.30 -8.07
C ARG A 102 -10.43 0.81 -9.45
N THR A 103 -10.23 2.11 -9.58
CA THR A 103 -9.78 2.74 -10.82
C THR A 103 -8.66 3.75 -10.57
N LYS A 104 -8.00 4.19 -11.64
CA LYS A 104 -7.00 5.25 -11.56
C LYS A 104 -7.66 6.58 -11.20
N GLU A 105 -8.86 6.82 -11.70
CA GLU A 105 -9.67 7.99 -11.45
C GLU A 105 -10.04 8.10 -9.97
N ASP A 106 -10.38 6.99 -9.32
CA ASP A 106 -10.63 6.95 -7.87
C ASP A 106 -9.38 7.36 -7.06
N MET A 107 -8.20 6.89 -7.48
CA MET A 107 -6.93 7.32 -6.87
C MET A 107 -6.69 8.82 -7.06
N GLU A 108 -6.90 9.35 -8.27
CA GLU A 108 -6.71 10.77 -8.56
C GLU A 108 -7.69 11.67 -7.81
N MET A 109 -8.94 11.24 -7.66
CA MET A 109 -9.92 11.94 -6.82
C MET A 109 -9.51 11.89 -5.34
N PHE A 110 -9.04 10.74 -4.86
CA PHE A 110 -8.60 10.56 -3.48
C PHE A 110 -7.44 11.51 -3.11
N ILE A 111 -6.38 11.57 -3.92
CA ILE A 111 -5.21 12.42 -3.62
C ILE A 111 -5.52 13.92 -3.65
N ARG A 112 -6.64 14.32 -4.29
CA ARG A 112 -7.11 15.72 -4.36
C ARG A 112 -8.07 16.09 -3.23
N ARG A 113 -8.45 15.15 -2.36
CA ARG A 113 -9.30 15.45 -1.20
C ARG A 113 -8.60 16.46 -0.29
N SER A 114 -9.36 17.42 0.23
CA SER A 114 -8.84 18.53 1.04
C SER A 114 -8.05 18.08 2.26
N GLU A 115 -8.48 17.01 2.90
CA GLU A 115 -7.87 16.40 4.08
C GLU A 115 -6.56 15.68 3.74
N VAL A 116 -6.45 15.09 2.55
CA VAL A 116 -5.20 14.46 2.07
C VAL A 116 -4.17 15.54 1.73
N ILE A 117 -4.59 16.60 1.01
CA ILE A 117 -3.75 17.76 0.72
C ILE A 117 -3.31 18.43 2.02
N GLY A 118 -4.24 18.65 2.95
CA GLY A 118 -3.96 19.24 4.26
C GLY A 118 -2.97 18.41 5.07
N TRP A 119 -3.08 17.09 5.04
CA TRP A 119 -2.13 16.19 5.69
C TRP A 119 -0.72 16.33 5.12
N TRP A 120 -0.57 16.34 3.78
CA TRP A 120 0.73 16.55 3.14
C TRP A 120 1.34 17.91 3.51
N MET A 121 0.54 18.96 3.45
CA MET A 121 1.00 20.32 3.77
C MET A 121 1.41 20.45 5.25
N GLY A 122 0.69 19.79 6.16
CA GLY A 122 1.02 19.76 7.59
C GLY A 122 2.29 18.98 7.92
N ASN A 123 2.66 17.99 7.11
CA ASN A 123 3.81 17.11 7.36
C ASN A 123 5.05 17.43 6.50
N LYS A 124 4.99 18.42 5.60
CA LYS A 124 6.07 18.69 4.63
C LYS A 124 7.46 18.87 5.27
N GLU A 125 7.54 19.52 6.43
CA GLU A 125 8.82 19.81 7.12
C GLU A 125 9.41 18.55 7.80
N HIS A 126 8.60 17.51 7.97
CA HIS A 126 9.02 16.21 8.50
C HIS A 126 9.57 15.29 7.42
N ILE A 127 9.39 15.63 6.13
CA ILE A 127 9.71 14.76 5.00
C ILE A 127 11.01 15.26 4.34
N ARG A 128 12.02 14.40 4.32
CA ARG A 128 13.27 14.63 3.60
C ARG A 128 13.14 14.25 2.13
N ALA A 129 12.54 13.10 1.86
CA ALA A 129 12.39 12.56 0.52
C ALA A 129 11.14 11.70 0.43
N MET A 130 10.62 11.56 -0.79
CA MET A 130 9.48 10.72 -1.10
C MET A 130 9.68 10.05 -2.45
N GLU A 131 9.39 8.75 -2.51
CA GLU A 131 9.30 7.99 -3.76
C GLU A 131 7.88 7.47 -3.91
N GLN A 132 7.31 7.61 -5.10
CA GLN A 132 5.98 7.11 -5.40
C GLN A 132 6.00 6.23 -6.65
N ARG A 133 5.36 5.07 -6.56
CA ARG A 133 5.18 4.13 -7.69
C ARG A 133 3.71 3.78 -7.86
N GLY A 134 3.29 3.67 -9.12
CA GLY A 134 1.98 3.15 -9.51
C GLY A 134 2.13 1.78 -10.17
N TYR A 135 1.33 0.80 -9.74
CA TYR A 135 1.33 -0.55 -10.27
C TYR A 135 -0.02 -0.87 -10.91
N LEU A 136 0.01 -1.39 -12.14
CA LEU A 136 -1.17 -1.79 -12.90
C LEU A 136 -1.28 -3.32 -12.99
N PRO A 137 -2.49 -3.86 -13.19
CA PRO A 137 -2.70 -5.28 -13.42
C PRO A 137 -1.89 -5.78 -14.60
N ASN A 138 -1.18 -6.88 -14.40
CA ASN A 138 -0.42 -7.56 -15.46
C ASN A 138 -0.93 -8.98 -15.74
N GLY A 139 -2.08 -9.36 -15.17
CA GLY A 139 -2.67 -10.70 -15.30
C GLY A 139 -1.88 -11.81 -14.59
N LYS A 140 -0.82 -11.50 -13.85
CA LYS A 140 0.01 -12.48 -13.13
C LYS A 140 -0.33 -12.60 -11.64
N GLY A 141 -1.48 -12.07 -11.23
CA GLY A 141 -2.00 -12.22 -9.88
C GLY A 141 -1.20 -11.48 -8.81
N TRP A 142 -0.52 -10.38 -9.16
CA TRP A 142 0.20 -9.55 -8.17
C TRP A 142 -0.75 -8.60 -7.43
N LEU A 143 -1.97 -8.43 -7.93
CA LEU A 143 -2.99 -7.51 -7.43
C LEU A 143 -4.16 -8.19 -6.71
N HIS A 144 -4.15 -9.52 -6.64
CA HIS A 144 -5.03 -10.36 -5.81
C HIS A 144 -4.46 -11.79 -5.73
N ARG A 145 -4.95 -12.63 -4.80
CA ARG A 145 -4.85 -14.10 -4.86
C ARG A 145 -5.45 -14.64 -6.17
N GLY A 146 -4.76 -14.46 -7.29
CA GLY A 146 -5.16 -14.97 -8.60
C GLY A 146 -4.97 -16.49 -8.69
N LYS A 147 -5.40 -17.08 -9.79
CA LYS A 147 -5.03 -18.45 -10.18
C LYS A 147 -3.90 -18.38 -11.21
N GLY A 148 -3.05 -19.40 -11.26
CA GLY A 148 -1.96 -19.55 -12.23
C GLY A 148 -0.65 -18.83 -11.89
N TYR A 149 -0.45 -18.39 -10.64
CA TYR A 149 0.82 -17.78 -10.21
C TYR A 149 1.91 -18.83 -9.94
N ALA A 150 3.17 -18.41 -10.02
CA ALA A 150 4.31 -19.28 -9.74
C ALA A 150 4.25 -19.78 -8.28
N GLY A 151 4.08 -21.09 -8.09
CA GLY A 151 3.94 -21.72 -6.78
C GLY A 151 2.50 -22.06 -6.36
N GLU A 152 1.49 -21.78 -7.18
CA GLU A 152 0.14 -22.31 -6.97
C GLU A 152 0.16 -23.85 -7.10
N SER A 153 -0.21 -24.59 -6.05
CA SER A 153 -0.48 -26.02 -6.21
C SER A 153 -1.79 -26.16 -6.96
N ARG A 154 -1.73 -26.61 -8.22
CA ARG A 154 -2.91 -27.15 -8.88
C ARG A 154 -3.29 -28.40 -8.09
N ALA A 155 -4.31 -28.30 -7.24
CA ALA A 155 -4.95 -29.50 -6.73
C ALA A 155 -5.33 -30.35 -7.94
N SER A 156 -4.69 -31.52 -8.07
CA SER A 156 -5.06 -32.53 -9.04
C SER A 156 -6.56 -32.79 -8.85
N LYS A 157 -7.34 -32.52 -9.90
CA LYS A 157 -8.74 -32.96 -9.92
C LYS A 157 -8.72 -34.48 -9.75
N ILE A 158 -9.29 -34.96 -8.64
CA ILE A 158 -9.77 -36.34 -8.50
C ILE A 158 -11.05 -36.42 -9.33
#